data_AF-A0A4U2DXL4-F1
#
_entry.id   AF-A0A4U2DXL4-F1
#
_cell.length_a   1.000
_cell.length_b   1.000
_cell.length_c   1.000
_cell.angle_alpha   90.00
_cell.angle_beta   90.00
_cell.angle_gamma   90.00
#
_symmetry.space_group_name_H-M   'P 1'
#
loop_
_entity.id
_entity.type
_entity.pdbx_description
1 polymer ?
#
loop_
_entity_poly.entity_id
_entity_poly.type
_entity_poly.pdbx_seq_one_letter_code
_entity_poly.pdbx_strand_id
1 'polypeptide(L)'
;MSNNGRDYESFVASLQKALFDSEQWTELKNICIEQNKKIIDKSGIEREFDLYWEYDLGGISYKTVIECKDYASTISIEKIDALVGKVHDLPDLKAIFATKTGYQSGAKIKAEKHDIELLIVRESNDSDWMSEDGSPYIKEIHADIIAVFPARITSFDPKLDSDWIKKNTDLKEGYTTLALRNDLTYIDDVSRNDYYSIKILEERLGKGTDDDFGERDLLLEFDEAYLILDKRRLKVNSIELTYWMSKPMHNHMVIDASKELEGVIEYLSKRSKTAIFKDRVIKDWR
;
A
#
# COMPACT_ATOMS: atom_id res chain seq x y z
N MET A 1 19.46 6.66 26.28
CA MET A 1 18.86 5.42 26.81
C MET A 1 19.88 4.31 26.59
N SER A 2 20.21 3.49 27.59
CA SER A 2 21.17 2.41 27.39
C SER A 2 20.55 1.37 26.45
N ASN A 3 21.10 1.22 25.25
CA ASN A 3 20.73 0.14 24.35
C ASN A 3 21.14 -1.18 25.01
N ASN A 4 20.17 -1.88 25.59
CA ASN A 4 20.39 -3.16 26.28
C ASN A 4 20.25 -4.36 25.32
N GLY A 5 20.16 -4.14 24.01
CA GLY A 5 20.03 -5.17 22.98
C GLY A 5 18.59 -5.66 22.76
N ARG A 6 17.66 -5.38 23.66
CA ARG A 6 16.27 -5.91 23.60
C ARG A 6 15.47 -5.44 22.40
N ASP A 7 15.72 -4.20 21.94
CA ASP A 7 15.07 -3.67 20.75
C ASP A 7 15.48 -4.49 19.52
N TYR A 8 16.76 -4.84 19.42
CA TYR A 8 17.28 -5.70 18.36
C TYR A 8 16.76 -7.13 18.45
N GLU A 9 16.70 -7.71 19.66
CA GLU A 9 16.11 -9.04 19.88
C GLU A 9 14.65 -9.08 19.44
N SER A 10 13.88 -8.03 19.75
CA SER A 10 12.48 -7.90 19.36
C SER A 10 12.31 -7.72 17.85
N PHE A 11 13.21 -6.98 17.21
CA PHE A 11 13.27 -6.86 15.76
C PHE A 11 13.59 -8.20 15.08
N VAL A 12 14.57 -8.95 15.56
CA VAL A 12 14.86 -10.31 15.04
C VAL A 12 13.65 -11.23 15.24
N ALA A 13 13.01 -11.17 16.40
CA ALA A 13 11.81 -11.95 16.69
C ALA A 13 10.65 -11.63 15.73
N SER A 14 10.41 -10.35 15.44
CA SER A 14 9.32 -9.94 14.54
C SER A 14 9.55 -10.43 13.12
N LEU A 15 10.80 -10.33 12.62
CA LEU A 15 11.16 -10.84 11.30
C LEU A 15 11.04 -12.36 11.20
N GLN A 16 11.51 -13.12 12.21
CA GLN A 16 11.34 -14.57 12.23
C GLN A 16 9.87 -14.97 12.30
N LYS A 17 9.05 -14.23 13.06
CA LYS A 17 7.61 -14.46 13.12
C LYS A 17 6.94 -14.24 11.77
N ALA A 18 7.22 -13.12 11.11
CA ALA A 18 6.69 -12.83 9.78
C ALA A 18 7.09 -13.90 8.76
N LEU A 19 8.32 -14.43 8.86
CA LEU A 19 8.78 -15.55 8.05
C LEU A 19 7.92 -16.81 8.30
N PHE A 20 7.72 -17.24 9.54
CA PHE A 20 6.87 -18.40 9.86
C PHE A 20 5.42 -18.21 9.40
N ASP A 21 4.84 -17.03 9.65
CA ASP A 21 3.47 -16.71 9.27
C ASP A 21 3.26 -16.74 7.73
N SER A 22 4.33 -16.53 6.96
CA SER A 22 4.29 -16.60 5.48
C SER A 22 4.33 -18.02 4.91
N GLU A 23 4.73 -19.03 5.68
CA GLU A 23 4.91 -20.40 5.19
C GLU A 23 3.58 -21.16 5.14
N GLN A 24 2.93 -21.15 3.98
CA GLN A 24 1.61 -21.79 3.77
C GLN A 24 1.58 -23.32 3.97
N TRP A 25 2.75 -23.98 3.98
CA TRP A 25 2.87 -25.44 3.92
C TRP A 25 3.15 -26.11 5.27
N THR A 26 3.32 -25.35 6.35
CA THR A 26 3.63 -25.93 7.65
C THR A 26 2.36 -26.50 8.29
N GLU A 27 2.18 -27.82 8.16
CA GLU A 27 1.34 -28.59 9.12
C GLU A 27 1.88 -28.46 10.56
N LEU A 28 3.09 -27.89 10.72
CA LEU A 28 3.69 -27.39 11.96
C LEU A 28 2.92 -26.15 12.46
N LYS A 29 1.64 -26.35 12.78
CA LYS A 29 0.82 -25.30 13.39
C LYS A 29 1.38 -24.98 14.79
N ASN A 30 1.50 -23.69 15.08
CA ASN A 30 1.83 -23.11 16.40
C ASN A 30 3.32 -23.06 16.80
N ILE A 31 4.24 -22.75 15.86
CA ILE A 31 5.59 -22.31 16.26
C ILE A 31 5.46 -21.03 17.09
N CYS A 32 5.83 -21.11 18.37
CA CYS A 32 5.83 -19.97 19.27
C CYS A 32 7.26 -19.49 19.48
N ILE A 33 7.54 -18.24 19.09
CA ILE A 33 8.82 -17.60 19.39
C ILE A 33 8.76 -17.06 20.81
N GLU A 34 9.60 -17.60 21.68
CA GLU A 34 9.82 -17.14 23.05
C GLU A 34 11.09 -16.28 23.10
N GLN A 35 11.04 -15.14 23.79
CA GLN A 35 12.21 -14.30 24.04
C GLN A 35 12.79 -14.57 25.43
N ASN A 36 14.11 -14.42 25.60
CA ASN A 36 14.83 -14.61 26.88
C ASN A 36 14.58 -16.00 27.51
N LYS A 37 14.59 -17.06 26.68
CA LYS A 37 14.30 -18.42 27.12
C LYS A 37 15.44 -18.96 27.97
N LYS A 38 15.12 -19.41 29.18
CA LYS A 38 16.07 -20.11 30.07
C LYS A 38 15.94 -21.61 29.91
N ILE A 39 17.06 -22.28 29.67
CA ILE A 39 17.19 -23.73 29.52
C ILE A 39 18.26 -24.22 30.48
N ILE A 40 17.97 -25.27 31.26
CA ILE A 40 18.95 -25.92 32.13
C ILE A 40 19.79 -26.87 31.28
N ASP A 41 21.11 -26.68 31.27
CA ASP A 41 22.03 -27.57 30.56
C ASP A 41 22.27 -28.89 31.31
N LYS A 42 22.99 -29.83 30.68
CA LYS A 42 23.33 -31.13 31.30
C LYS A 42 24.14 -31.02 32.59
N SER A 43 24.81 -29.88 32.80
CA SER A 43 25.59 -29.58 33.98
C SER A 43 24.74 -28.95 35.10
N GLY A 44 23.44 -28.76 34.88
CA GLY A 44 22.52 -28.12 35.83
C GLY A 44 22.61 -26.59 35.84
N ILE A 45 23.28 -25.98 34.85
CA ILE A 45 23.48 -24.54 34.76
C ILE A 45 22.37 -23.93 33.89
N GLU A 46 21.77 -22.85 34.38
CA GLU A 46 20.80 -22.08 33.59
C GLU A 46 21.49 -21.30 32.47
N ARG A 47 21.06 -21.54 31.23
CA ARG A 47 21.49 -20.82 30.03
C ARG A 47 20.30 -20.07 29.45
N GLU A 48 20.42 -18.75 29.35
CA GLU A 48 19.40 -17.89 28.76
C GLU A 48 19.72 -17.64 27.29
N PHE A 49 18.77 -17.84 26.38
CA PHE A 49 18.90 -17.55 24.94
C PHE A 49 17.94 -16.44 24.54
N ASP A 50 18.39 -15.56 23.66
CA ASP A 50 17.64 -14.35 23.31
C ASP A 50 16.32 -14.70 22.63
N LEU A 51 16.34 -15.68 21.71
CA LEU A 51 15.14 -16.27 21.11
C LEU A 51 15.16 -17.79 21.16
N TYR A 52 13.98 -18.38 21.27
CA TYR A 52 13.75 -19.82 21.23
C TYR A 52 12.46 -20.14 20.48
N TRP A 53 12.45 -21.24 19.75
CA TRP A 53 11.21 -21.90 19.35
C TRP A 53 11.44 -23.39 19.19
N GLU A 54 10.34 -24.14 19.23
CA GLU A 54 10.33 -25.58 19.00
C GLU A 54 9.11 -26.00 18.18
N TYR A 55 9.24 -27.12 17.47
CA TYR A 55 8.14 -27.77 16.78
C TYR A 55 8.38 -29.27 16.65
N ASP A 56 7.29 -30.03 16.49
CA ASP A 56 7.36 -31.47 16.28
C ASP A 56 7.07 -31.84 14.83
N LEU A 57 7.96 -32.61 14.21
CA LEU A 57 7.77 -33.15 12.86
C LEU A 57 8.09 -34.65 12.86
N GLY A 58 7.15 -35.48 12.41
CA GLY A 58 7.35 -36.93 12.35
C GLY A 58 7.62 -37.59 13.72
N GLY A 59 7.10 -37.01 14.81
CA GLY A 59 7.32 -37.49 16.18
C GLY A 59 8.68 -37.12 16.79
N ILE A 60 9.44 -36.27 16.11
CA ILE A 60 10.73 -35.74 16.58
C ILE A 60 10.57 -34.25 16.88
N SER A 61 11.08 -33.82 18.03
CA SER A 61 11.08 -32.42 18.45
C SER A 61 12.33 -31.71 17.96
N TYR A 62 12.14 -30.57 17.31
CA TYR A 62 13.20 -29.72 16.77
C TYR A 62 13.21 -28.41 17.51
N LYS A 63 14.32 -28.08 18.16
CA LYS A 63 14.48 -26.87 18.96
C LYS A 63 15.52 -25.97 18.34
N THR A 64 15.22 -24.68 18.26
CA THR A 64 16.14 -23.69 17.73
C THR A 64 16.31 -22.55 18.73
N VAL A 65 17.54 -22.07 18.87
CA VAL A 65 17.89 -20.90 19.67
C VAL A 65 18.59 -19.86 18.79
N ILE A 66 18.34 -18.58 19.06
CA ILE A 66 19.12 -17.48 18.49
C ILE A 66 19.80 -16.70 19.61
N GLU A 67 21.09 -16.44 19.43
CA GLU A 67 21.83 -15.41 20.16
C GLU A 67 21.96 -14.16 19.27
N CYS A 68 21.47 -13.03 19.75
CA CYS A 68 21.46 -11.75 19.08
C CYS A 68 22.57 -10.85 19.65
N LYS A 69 23.31 -10.15 18.77
CA LYS A 69 24.25 -9.11 19.18
C LYS A 69 24.14 -7.87 18.32
N ASP A 70 23.69 -6.79 18.96
CA ASP A 70 23.57 -5.46 18.35
C ASP A 70 24.86 -4.65 18.46
N TYR A 71 25.90 -5.06 17.73
CA TYR A 71 27.19 -4.36 17.72
C TYR A 71 27.32 -3.45 16.49
N ALA A 72 28.06 -2.35 16.63
CA ALA A 72 28.39 -1.47 15.50
C ALA A 72 29.53 -2.02 14.61
N SER A 73 30.27 -3.02 15.09
CA SER A 73 31.35 -3.69 14.36
C SER A 73 31.02 -5.16 14.11
N THR A 74 31.80 -5.80 13.22
CA THR A 74 31.64 -7.23 12.92
C THR A 74 31.93 -8.10 14.13
N ILE A 75 31.21 -9.23 14.23
CA ILE A 75 31.32 -10.17 15.34
C ILE A 75 32.67 -10.90 15.27
N SER A 76 33.38 -10.90 16.40
CA SER A 76 34.65 -11.60 16.59
C SER A 76 34.46 -13.08 16.90
N ILE A 77 35.53 -13.86 16.73
CA ILE A 77 35.53 -15.31 17.01
C ILE A 77 35.15 -15.64 18.46
N GLU A 78 35.55 -14.81 19.43
CA GLU A 78 35.29 -15.01 20.85
C GLU A 78 33.79 -15.10 21.18
N LYS A 79 32.95 -14.38 20.44
CA LYS A 79 31.49 -14.42 20.63
C LYS A 79 30.89 -15.73 20.15
N ILE A 80 31.43 -16.27 19.05
CA ILE A 80 31.03 -17.58 18.55
C ILE A 80 31.52 -18.67 19.50
N ASP A 81 32.76 -18.58 19.99
CA ASP A 81 33.30 -19.50 21.01
C ASP A 81 32.43 -19.55 22.27
N ALA A 82 31.94 -18.39 22.72
CA ALA A 82 31.02 -18.32 23.85
C ALA A 82 29.69 -19.05 23.57
N LEU A 83 29.11 -18.89 22.38
CA LEU A 83 27.89 -19.64 22.01
C LEU A 83 28.16 -21.14 21.88
N VAL A 84 29.29 -21.54 21.28
CA VAL A 84 29.73 -22.96 21.23
C VAL A 84 29.77 -23.55 22.63
N GLY A 85 30.45 -22.89 23.57
CA GLY A 85 30.52 -23.36 24.96
C GLY A 85 29.14 -23.43 25.65
N LYS A 86 28.25 -22.50 25.33
CA LYS A 86 26.88 -22.42 25.88
C LYS A 86 25.98 -23.54 25.40
N VAL A 87 26.09 -23.95 24.13
CA VAL A 87 25.25 -25.01 23.53
C VAL A 87 25.90 -26.40 23.59
N HIS A 88 27.18 -26.51 23.96
CA HIS A 88 27.90 -27.78 24.03
C HIS A 88 27.17 -28.84 24.88
N ASP A 89 26.63 -28.42 26.02
CA ASP A 89 25.88 -29.27 26.95
C ASP A 89 24.39 -29.42 26.57
N LEU A 90 23.96 -28.88 25.43
CA LEU A 90 22.58 -28.87 24.92
C LEU A 90 22.54 -29.32 23.44
N PRO A 91 22.89 -30.58 23.12
CA PRO A 91 23.13 -31.03 21.75
C PRO A 91 21.87 -31.17 20.88
N ASP A 92 20.68 -31.08 21.46
CA ASP A 92 19.39 -31.10 20.74
C ASP A 92 18.99 -29.73 20.18
N LEU A 93 19.77 -28.68 20.45
CA LEU A 93 19.52 -27.34 19.96
C LEU A 93 20.19 -27.08 18.61
N LYS A 94 19.42 -26.57 17.64
CA LYS A 94 19.98 -25.85 16.51
C LYS A 94 20.33 -24.43 16.94
N ALA A 95 21.62 -24.11 16.96
CA ALA A 95 22.10 -22.79 17.35
C ALA A 95 22.24 -21.84 16.16
N ILE A 96 21.76 -20.61 16.33
CA ILE A 96 21.88 -19.52 15.38
C ILE A 96 22.49 -18.30 16.08
N PHE A 97 23.37 -17.58 15.39
CA PHE A 97 23.87 -16.28 15.80
C PHE A 97 23.35 -15.20 14.85
N ALA A 98 22.82 -14.09 15.38
CA ALA A 98 22.29 -12.97 14.62
C ALA A 98 22.98 -11.65 14.99
N THR A 99 23.28 -10.84 13.97
CA THR A 99 23.88 -9.50 14.10
C THR A 99 23.43 -8.61 12.94
N LYS A 100 23.60 -7.28 13.04
CA LYS A 100 23.30 -6.35 11.94
C LYS A 100 24.49 -6.06 11.01
N THR A 101 25.73 -6.35 11.43
CA THR A 101 26.97 -5.86 10.78
C THR A 101 27.78 -6.95 10.07
N GLY A 102 27.60 -8.21 10.43
CA GLY A 102 28.34 -9.35 9.88
C GLY A 102 29.43 -9.89 10.80
N TYR A 103 30.32 -10.71 10.23
CA TYR A 103 31.24 -11.58 10.98
C TYR A 103 32.66 -11.53 10.43
N GLN A 104 33.64 -11.60 11.32
CA GLN A 104 35.05 -11.80 10.93
C GLN A 104 35.27 -13.19 10.31
N SER A 105 36.31 -13.36 9.50
CA SER A 105 36.62 -14.63 8.83
C SER A 105 36.80 -15.79 9.81
N GLY A 106 37.52 -15.57 10.92
CA GLY A 106 37.69 -16.57 11.98
C GLY A 106 36.37 -16.97 12.67
N ALA A 107 35.45 -16.02 12.85
CA ALA A 107 34.13 -16.28 13.41
C ALA A 107 33.29 -17.17 12.47
N LYS A 108 33.33 -16.90 11.16
CA LYS A 108 32.64 -17.72 10.13
C LYS A 108 33.17 -19.16 10.12
N ILE A 109 34.48 -19.33 10.09
CA ILE A 109 35.13 -20.66 10.11
C ILE A 109 34.76 -21.42 11.39
N LYS A 110 34.75 -20.73 12.54
CA LYS A 110 34.41 -21.35 13.82
C LYS A 110 32.95 -21.80 13.86
N ALA A 111 32.02 -20.97 13.40
CA ALA A 111 30.59 -21.28 13.38
C ALA A 111 30.30 -22.49 12.48
N GLU A 112 30.88 -22.53 11.28
CA GLU A 112 30.76 -23.64 10.34
C GLU A 112 31.25 -24.96 10.94
N LYS A 113 32.40 -24.95 11.63
CA LYS A 113 32.95 -26.15 12.30
C LYS A 113 32.08 -26.71 13.43
N HIS A 114 31.19 -25.88 14.01
CA HIS A 114 30.36 -26.23 15.17
C HIS A 114 28.85 -26.19 14.85
N ASP A 115 28.48 -26.26 13.57
CA ASP A 115 27.09 -26.28 13.09
C ASP A 115 26.21 -25.11 13.55
N ILE A 116 26.83 -23.96 13.83
CA ILE A 116 26.16 -22.71 14.19
C ILE A 116 25.78 -21.95 12.92
N GLU A 117 24.50 -21.66 12.74
CA GLU A 117 24.02 -20.84 11.64
C GLU A 117 24.33 -19.36 11.90
N LEU A 118 24.76 -18.63 10.88
CA LEU A 118 25.06 -17.19 11.00
C LEU A 118 24.08 -16.38 10.15
N LEU A 119 23.38 -15.47 10.80
CA LEU A 119 22.46 -14.53 10.16
C LEU A 119 22.98 -13.09 10.25
N ILE A 120 22.77 -12.33 9.19
CA ILE A 120 22.74 -10.85 9.26
C ILE A 120 21.28 -10.43 9.21
N VAL A 121 20.78 -9.86 10.29
CA VAL A 121 19.39 -9.38 10.39
C VAL A 121 19.43 -7.88 10.60
N ARG A 122 18.91 -7.13 9.63
CA ARG A 122 19.05 -5.67 9.57
C ARG A 122 17.84 -5.01 8.91
N GLU A 123 17.70 -3.72 9.16
CA GLU A 123 16.82 -2.85 8.40
C GLU A 123 17.28 -2.77 6.92
N SER A 124 16.36 -2.29 6.07
CA SER A 124 16.67 -2.05 4.66
C SER A 124 17.73 -0.96 4.51
N ASN A 125 18.55 -1.08 3.47
CA ASN A 125 19.48 -0.05 3.07
C ASN A 125 19.53 0.07 1.53
N ASP A 126 20.28 1.04 1.02
CA ASP A 126 20.30 1.32 -0.41
C ASP A 126 20.78 0.15 -1.27
N SER A 127 21.60 -0.76 -0.72
CA SER A 127 22.03 -1.94 -1.47
C SER A 127 20.91 -2.95 -1.73
N ASP A 128 19.81 -2.92 -0.96
CA ASP A 128 18.64 -3.78 -1.22
C ASP A 128 17.77 -3.28 -2.38
N TRP A 129 18.04 -2.05 -2.85
CA TRP A 129 17.38 -1.40 -3.98
C TRP A 129 18.25 -1.40 -5.23
N MET A 130 19.23 -2.30 -5.29
CA MET A 130 20.15 -2.47 -6.41
C MET A 130 20.15 -3.95 -6.81
N SER A 131 20.07 -4.25 -8.11
CA SER A 131 20.26 -5.59 -8.64
C SER A 131 21.73 -6.02 -8.60
N GLU A 132 21.98 -7.32 -8.82
CA GLU A 132 23.32 -7.91 -8.88
C GLU A 132 24.25 -7.22 -9.92
N ASP A 133 23.70 -6.68 -11.01
CA ASP A 133 24.44 -5.95 -12.04
C ASP A 133 24.63 -4.45 -11.74
N GLY A 134 24.11 -3.97 -10.60
CA GLY A 134 24.19 -2.58 -10.18
C GLY A 134 23.10 -1.67 -10.76
N SER A 135 22.04 -2.21 -11.35
CA SER A 135 20.88 -1.43 -11.77
C SER A 135 19.96 -1.12 -10.57
N PRO A 136 19.45 0.11 -10.43
CA PRO A 136 18.55 0.44 -9.33
C PRO A 136 17.14 -0.13 -9.54
N TYR A 137 16.54 -0.66 -8.48
CA TYR A 137 15.11 -0.95 -8.41
C TYR A 137 14.30 0.33 -8.11
N ILE A 138 13.01 0.30 -8.44
CA ILE A 138 12.10 1.42 -8.13
C ILE A 138 11.89 1.49 -6.61
N LYS A 139 12.46 2.52 -5.99
CA LYS A 139 12.30 2.83 -4.56
C LYS A 139 11.14 3.78 -4.30
N GLU A 140 10.99 4.80 -5.14
CA GLU A 140 9.96 5.84 -5.00
C GLU A 140 9.25 6.12 -6.33
N ILE A 141 7.94 6.36 -6.26
CA ILE A 141 7.11 6.84 -7.37
C ILE A 141 6.50 8.16 -6.96
N HIS A 142 6.84 9.21 -7.71
CA HIS A 142 6.28 10.56 -7.57
C HIS A 142 5.32 10.78 -8.73
N ALA A 143 4.05 11.05 -8.43
CA ALA A 143 3.01 11.23 -9.43
C ALA A 143 2.25 12.54 -9.19
N ASP A 144 2.32 13.44 -10.17
CA ASP A 144 1.48 14.63 -10.23
C ASP A 144 0.18 14.31 -10.95
N ILE A 145 -0.91 14.34 -10.20
CA ILE A 145 -2.26 14.04 -10.67
C ILE A 145 -3.01 15.36 -10.84
N ILE A 146 -3.43 15.65 -12.07
CA ILE A 146 -4.23 16.83 -12.39
C ILE A 146 -5.65 16.36 -12.70
N ALA A 147 -6.59 16.69 -11.82
CA ALA A 147 -8.01 16.42 -12.03
C ALA A 147 -8.69 17.66 -12.60
N VAL A 148 -9.20 17.53 -13.83
CA VAL A 148 -9.98 18.55 -14.53
C VAL A 148 -11.46 18.16 -14.45
N PHE A 149 -12.28 19.04 -13.89
CA PHE A 149 -13.72 18.81 -13.74
C PHE A 149 -14.48 19.56 -14.83
N PRO A 150 -15.59 18.99 -15.35
CA PRO A 150 -16.45 19.72 -16.28
C PRO A 150 -17.07 20.95 -15.59
N ALA A 151 -17.61 21.85 -16.41
CA ALA A 151 -18.46 22.92 -15.90
C ALA A 151 -19.65 22.35 -15.12
N ARG A 152 -20.16 23.13 -14.16
CA ARG A 152 -21.35 22.77 -13.38
C ARG A 152 -22.43 23.80 -13.53
N ILE A 153 -23.60 23.41 -14.04
CA ILE A 153 -24.75 24.31 -14.10
C ILE A 153 -25.30 24.48 -12.68
N THR A 154 -25.29 25.70 -12.17
CA THR A 154 -25.75 26.06 -10.82
C THR A 154 -27.16 26.66 -10.83
N SER A 155 -27.62 27.17 -11.97
CA SER A 155 -28.98 27.64 -12.22
C SER A 155 -29.42 27.26 -13.64
N PHE A 156 -30.66 26.80 -13.79
CA PHE A 156 -31.21 26.37 -15.09
C PHE A 156 -32.69 26.77 -15.17
N ASP A 157 -32.99 27.78 -15.99
CA ASP A 157 -34.32 28.38 -16.12
C ASP A 157 -34.82 28.33 -17.59
N PRO A 158 -35.55 27.26 -17.96
CA PRO A 158 -36.12 27.12 -19.30
C PRO A 158 -37.36 28.01 -19.47
N LYS A 159 -37.35 28.89 -20.47
CA LYS A 159 -38.51 29.71 -20.86
C LYS A 159 -39.41 28.91 -21.80
N LEU A 160 -40.41 28.26 -21.22
CA LEU A 160 -41.32 27.38 -21.96
C LEU A 160 -42.37 28.16 -22.78
N ASP A 161 -42.77 27.59 -23.92
CA ASP A 161 -43.83 28.14 -24.77
C ASP A 161 -45.21 27.85 -24.17
N SER A 162 -45.82 28.87 -23.58
CA SER A 162 -47.10 28.76 -22.87
C SER A 162 -48.26 28.38 -23.78
N ASP A 163 -48.33 28.92 -25.00
CA ASP A 163 -49.40 28.64 -25.94
C ASP A 163 -49.30 27.20 -26.45
N TRP A 164 -48.08 26.74 -26.71
CA TRP A 164 -47.83 25.35 -27.07
C TRP A 164 -48.19 24.40 -25.93
N ILE A 165 -47.82 24.70 -24.68
CA ILE A 165 -48.14 23.86 -23.52
C ILE A 165 -49.64 23.71 -23.33
N LYS A 166 -50.41 24.82 -23.36
CA LYS A 166 -51.87 24.80 -23.20
C LYS A 166 -52.57 23.95 -24.26
N LYS A 167 -52.02 23.90 -25.47
CA LYS A 167 -52.59 23.17 -26.61
C LYS A 167 -52.18 21.69 -26.66
N ASN A 168 -50.98 21.35 -26.19
CA ASN A 168 -50.37 20.04 -26.42
C ASN A 168 -50.16 19.21 -25.15
N THR A 169 -50.51 19.74 -23.97
CA THR A 169 -50.36 19.04 -22.70
C THR A 169 -51.56 19.26 -21.81
N ASP A 170 -51.74 18.36 -20.86
CA ASP A 170 -52.75 18.37 -19.80
C ASP A 170 -52.28 19.16 -18.55
N LEU A 171 -51.17 19.90 -18.67
CA LEU A 171 -50.72 20.85 -17.66
C LEU A 171 -51.68 22.04 -17.59
N LYS A 172 -52.25 22.27 -16.41
CA LYS A 172 -53.17 23.39 -16.15
C LYS A 172 -52.40 24.66 -15.78
N GLU A 173 -53.02 25.82 -16.01
CA GLU A 173 -52.50 27.10 -15.51
C GLU A 173 -52.25 27.05 -14.00
N GLY A 174 -51.07 27.50 -13.56
CA GLY A 174 -50.64 27.50 -12.17
C GLY A 174 -49.17 27.11 -11.98
N TYR A 175 -48.77 26.85 -10.74
CA TYR A 175 -47.42 26.40 -10.41
C TYR A 175 -47.28 24.90 -10.68
N THR A 176 -46.37 24.54 -11.59
CA THR A 176 -45.92 23.15 -11.80
C THR A 176 -44.47 23.02 -11.33
N THR A 177 -44.20 22.00 -10.52
CA THR A 177 -42.82 21.63 -10.16
C THR A 177 -42.29 20.61 -11.16
N LEU A 178 -41.16 20.92 -11.80
CA LEU A 178 -40.42 19.98 -12.63
C LEU A 178 -39.17 19.55 -11.86
N ALA A 179 -39.05 18.25 -11.57
CA ALA A 179 -37.82 17.69 -11.03
C ALA A 179 -36.91 17.33 -12.20
N LEU A 180 -35.87 18.14 -12.41
CA LEU A 180 -34.90 17.93 -13.49
C LEU A 180 -33.68 17.19 -12.94
N ARG A 181 -33.22 16.21 -13.71
CA ARG A 181 -31.99 15.47 -13.42
C ARG A 181 -31.07 15.59 -14.62
N ASN A 182 -29.83 16.01 -14.40
CA ASN A 182 -28.96 16.36 -15.51
C ASN A 182 -28.66 15.18 -16.46
N ASP A 183 -28.72 13.95 -15.96
CA ASP A 183 -28.52 12.71 -16.71
C ASP A 183 -29.78 12.20 -17.43
N LEU A 184 -30.97 12.68 -17.07
CA LEU A 184 -32.27 12.21 -17.58
C LEU A 184 -33.13 13.29 -18.23
N THR A 185 -32.76 14.56 -18.10
CA THR A 185 -33.39 15.68 -18.80
C THR A 185 -32.59 16.00 -20.06
N TYR A 186 -33.28 16.03 -21.19
CA TYR A 186 -32.69 16.27 -22.51
C TYR A 186 -33.25 17.54 -23.15
N ILE A 187 -32.42 18.16 -23.98
CA ILE A 187 -32.78 19.23 -24.89
C ILE A 187 -32.76 18.61 -26.29
N ASP A 188 -33.91 18.66 -26.96
CA ASP A 188 -34.11 18.30 -28.36
C ASP A 188 -34.15 19.61 -29.17
N ASP A 189 -32.98 20.08 -29.62
CA ASP A 189 -32.85 21.25 -30.51
C ASP A 189 -33.06 20.78 -31.95
N VAL A 190 -34.32 20.84 -32.39
CA VAL A 190 -34.76 20.34 -33.69
C VAL A 190 -34.17 21.18 -34.82
N SER A 191 -34.06 22.50 -34.63
CA SER A 191 -33.52 23.37 -35.67
C SER A 191 -32.04 23.12 -35.94
N ARG A 192 -31.27 22.71 -34.92
CA ARG A 192 -29.86 22.34 -35.05
C ARG A 192 -29.60 20.84 -35.19
N ASN A 193 -30.65 20.01 -35.17
CA ASN A 193 -30.56 18.55 -35.16
C ASN A 193 -29.62 18.04 -34.06
N ASP A 194 -29.76 18.57 -32.85
CA ASP A 194 -28.91 18.28 -31.70
C ASP A 194 -29.74 17.83 -30.50
N TYR A 195 -29.52 16.60 -30.07
CA TYR A 195 -30.23 15.98 -28.96
C TYR A 195 -29.23 15.60 -27.86
N TYR A 196 -29.31 16.28 -26.72
CA TYR A 196 -28.31 16.14 -25.66
C TYR A 196 -28.91 16.32 -24.27
N SER A 197 -28.30 15.65 -23.27
CA SER A 197 -28.68 15.84 -21.87
C SER A 197 -28.06 17.11 -21.30
N ILE A 198 -28.61 17.60 -20.19
CA ILE A 198 -27.98 18.70 -19.43
C ILE A 198 -26.56 18.32 -18.99
N LYS A 199 -26.30 17.04 -18.69
CA LYS A 199 -24.93 16.54 -18.42
C LYS A 199 -23.99 16.72 -19.61
N ILE A 200 -24.44 16.42 -20.83
CA ILE A 200 -23.63 16.67 -22.03
C ILE A 200 -23.44 18.18 -22.24
N LEU A 201 -24.43 19.00 -21.92
CA LEU A 201 -24.29 20.46 -21.94
C LEU A 201 -23.18 20.93 -20.97
N GLU A 202 -23.14 20.43 -19.73
CA GLU A 202 -22.05 20.69 -18.77
C GLU A 202 -20.67 20.32 -19.34
N GLU A 203 -20.55 19.15 -19.99
CA GLU A 203 -19.30 18.72 -20.64
C GLU A 203 -18.90 19.64 -21.80
N ARG A 204 -19.87 20.15 -22.57
CA ARG A 204 -19.63 21.09 -23.68
C ARG A 204 -19.23 22.47 -23.16
N LEU A 205 -19.87 22.97 -22.11
CA LEU A 205 -19.54 24.23 -21.46
C LEU A 205 -18.12 24.23 -20.88
N GLY A 206 -17.68 23.07 -20.36
CA GLY A 206 -16.33 22.89 -19.83
C GLY A 206 -15.20 22.86 -20.88
N LYS A 207 -15.51 22.92 -22.19
CA LYS A 207 -14.49 22.96 -23.25
C LYS A 207 -14.06 24.40 -23.51
N GLY A 208 -13.09 24.90 -22.75
CA GLY A 208 -12.55 26.23 -22.99
C GLY A 208 -11.57 26.67 -21.89
N THR A 209 -10.29 26.75 -22.31
CA THR A 209 -9.12 27.40 -21.70
C THR A 209 -8.70 27.05 -20.27
N ASP A 210 -7.38 26.97 -20.07
CA ASP A 210 -6.73 26.61 -18.79
C ASP A 210 -6.71 27.76 -17.76
N ASP A 211 -7.33 28.89 -18.08
CA ASP A 211 -7.26 30.13 -17.32
C ASP A 211 -8.62 30.81 -17.07
N ASP A 212 -9.71 30.30 -17.66
CA ASP A 212 -11.04 30.91 -17.55
C ASP A 212 -11.95 30.16 -16.55
N PHE A 213 -11.86 30.54 -15.27
CA PHE A 213 -12.58 29.90 -14.17
C PHE A 213 -13.64 30.80 -13.51
N GLY A 214 -14.57 30.18 -12.79
CA GLY A 214 -15.61 30.87 -12.02
C GLY A 214 -16.99 30.87 -12.67
N GLU A 215 -17.87 31.74 -12.18
CA GLU A 215 -19.28 31.78 -12.56
C GLU A 215 -19.51 32.52 -13.88
N ARG A 216 -20.40 31.99 -14.72
CA ARG A 216 -20.76 32.53 -16.05
C ARG A 216 -22.26 32.39 -16.25
N ASP A 217 -22.85 33.38 -16.90
CA ASP A 217 -24.23 33.33 -17.37
C ASP A 217 -24.26 33.08 -18.89
N LEU A 218 -25.24 32.30 -19.33
CA LEU A 218 -25.44 31.98 -20.73
C LEU A 218 -26.94 31.96 -21.05
N LEU A 219 -27.29 32.60 -22.16
CA LEU A 219 -28.62 32.50 -22.78
C LEU A 219 -28.51 31.60 -24.02
N LEU A 220 -29.23 30.49 -23.99
CA LEU A 220 -29.42 29.62 -25.16
C LEU A 220 -30.76 29.97 -25.82
N GLU A 221 -30.73 30.43 -27.06
CA GLU A 221 -31.93 30.71 -27.87
C GLU A 221 -32.15 29.60 -28.91
N PHE A 222 -33.41 29.22 -29.10
CA PHE A 222 -33.83 28.13 -29.97
C PHE A 222 -34.90 28.59 -30.96
N ASP A 223 -34.76 28.18 -32.23
CA ASP A 223 -35.83 28.37 -33.22
C ASP A 223 -36.95 27.35 -33.03
N GLU A 224 -36.57 26.08 -32.84
CA GLU A 224 -37.48 24.99 -32.50
C GLU A 224 -36.76 23.98 -31.60
N ALA A 225 -37.06 24.02 -30.29
CA ALA A 225 -36.53 23.07 -29.33
C ALA A 225 -37.55 22.62 -28.29
N TYR A 226 -37.25 21.47 -27.68
CA TYR A 226 -38.08 20.86 -26.66
C TYR A 226 -37.25 20.36 -25.48
N LEU A 227 -37.74 20.62 -24.27
CA LEU A 227 -37.25 20.00 -23.05
C LEU A 227 -37.96 18.64 -22.88
N ILE A 228 -37.16 17.58 -22.84
CA ILE A 228 -37.64 16.21 -22.66
C ILE A 228 -37.34 15.77 -21.23
N LEU A 229 -38.40 15.39 -20.50
CA LEU A 229 -38.32 14.89 -19.14
C LEU A 229 -39.32 13.74 -18.96
N ASP A 230 -38.81 12.56 -18.58
CA ASP A 230 -39.58 11.32 -18.51
C ASP A 230 -40.36 11.03 -19.81
N LYS A 231 -41.71 11.16 -19.77
CA LYS A 231 -42.63 11.00 -20.91
C LYS A 231 -43.18 12.32 -21.44
N ARG A 232 -42.69 13.46 -20.94
CA ARG A 232 -43.16 14.79 -21.31
C ARG A 232 -42.20 15.43 -22.29
N ARG A 233 -42.77 16.10 -23.27
CA ARG A 233 -42.07 16.93 -24.26
C ARG A 233 -42.65 18.32 -24.14
N LEU A 234 -41.86 19.29 -23.69
CA LEU A 234 -42.30 20.66 -23.45
C LEU A 234 -41.53 21.59 -24.38
N LYS A 235 -42.24 22.35 -25.22
CA LYS A 235 -41.59 23.31 -26.11
C LYS A 235 -40.91 24.42 -25.32
N VAL A 236 -39.67 24.74 -25.67
CA VAL A 236 -38.82 25.74 -25.02
C VAL A 236 -38.34 26.77 -26.04
N ASN A 237 -38.42 28.05 -25.69
CA ASN A 237 -37.98 29.15 -26.55
C ASN A 237 -36.52 29.53 -26.26
N SER A 238 -36.16 29.56 -24.98
CA SER A 238 -34.80 29.83 -24.54
C SER A 238 -34.52 29.17 -23.19
N ILE A 239 -33.23 29.06 -22.84
CA ILE A 239 -32.78 28.63 -21.52
C ILE A 239 -31.79 29.67 -21.01
N GLU A 240 -32.11 30.28 -19.88
CA GLU A 240 -31.17 31.07 -19.09
C GLU A 240 -30.48 30.13 -18.10
N LEU A 241 -29.15 30.09 -18.10
CA LEU A 241 -28.41 29.27 -17.16
C LEU A 241 -27.20 30.01 -16.60
N THR A 242 -26.85 29.65 -15.37
CA THR A 242 -25.60 30.03 -14.72
C THR A 242 -24.78 28.76 -14.54
N TYR A 243 -23.49 28.81 -14.85
CA TYR A 243 -22.58 27.69 -14.67
C TYR A 243 -21.24 28.12 -14.07
N TRP A 244 -20.60 27.18 -13.39
CA TRP A 244 -19.32 27.35 -12.72
C TRP A 244 -18.23 26.54 -13.42
N MET A 245 -17.15 27.20 -13.82
CA MET A 245 -15.91 26.60 -14.33
C MET A 245 -14.94 26.31 -13.18
N SER A 246 -14.70 25.04 -12.90
CA SER A 246 -13.81 24.60 -11.81
C SER A 246 -12.34 24.75 -12.18
N LYS A 247 -11.51 25.24 -11.25
CA LYS A 247 -10.05 25.16 -11.37
C LYS A 247 -9.60 23.69 -11.34
N PRO A 248 -8.55 23.29 -12.10
CA PRO A 248 -7.93 21.99 -11.96
C PRO A 248 -7.47 21.75 -10.52
N MET A 249 -7.70 20.55 -10.02
CA MET A 249 -7.13 20.13 -8.75
C MET A 249 -5.81 19.42 -9.01
N HIS A 250 -4.75 19.95 -8.41
CA HIS A 250 -3.42 19.36 -8.45
C HIS A 250 -3.23 18.55 -7.17
N ASN A 251 -2.87 17.28 -7.32
CA ASN A 251 -2.51 16.41 -6.21
C ASN A 251 -1.16 15.76 -6.49
N HIS A 252 -0.28 15.79 -5.50
CA HIS A 252 1.01 15.14 -5.57
C HIS A 252 0.97 13.86 -4.72
N MET A 253 1.25 12.72 -5.35
CA MET A 253 1.28 11.42 -4.70
C MET A 253 2.71 10.90 -4.69
N VAL A 254 3.18 10.49 -3.50
CA VAL A 254 4.46 9.81 -3.32
C VAL A 254 4.20 8.42 -2.77
N ILE A 255 4.66 7.41 -3.49
CA ILE A 255 4.71 6.02 -3.03
C ILE A 255 6.19 5.71 -2.76
N ASP A 256 6.51 5.40 -1.51
CA ASP A 256 7.88 5.08 -1.08
C ASP A 256 7.91 3.61 -0.64
N ALA A 257 8.39 2.74 -1.53
CA ALA A 257 8.46 1.30 -1.30
C ALA A 257 9.48 0.93 -0.21
N SER A 258 10.41 1.82 0.13
CA SER A 258 11.38 1.57 1.21
C SER A 258 10.74 1.53 2.58
N LYS A 259 9.62 2.23 2.78
CA LYS A 259 8.83 2.19 4.01
C LYS A 259 8.03 0.90 4.18
N GLU A 260 7.91 0.08 3.14
CA GLU A 260 7.19 -1.18 3.19
C GLU A 260 8.10 -2.37 3.51
N LEU A 261 9.42 -2.23 3.31
CA LEU A 261 10.41 -3.24 3.66
C LEU A 261 10.80 -3.12 5.14
N GLU A 262 10.27 -4.00 5.97
CA GLU A 262 10.51 -4.02 7.42
C GLU A 262 11.92 -4.48 7.77
N GLY A 263 12.48 -5.41 7.00
CA GLY A 263 13.87 -5.82 7.18
C GLY A 263 14.32 -6.95 6.27
N VAL A 264 15.59 -7.29 6.39
CA VAL A 264 16.27 -8.31 5.57
C VAL A 264 16.99 -9.29 6.49
N ILE A 265 16.79 -10.58 6.23
CA ILE A 265 17.54 -11.69 6.84
C ILE A 265 18.49 -12.26 5.79
N GLU A 266 19.79 -12.15 6.00
CA GLU A 266 20.82 -12.77 5.17
C GLU A 266 21.34 -14.05 5.82
N TYR A 267 21.28 -15.16 5.09
CA TYR A 267 21.75 -16.49 5.52
C TYR A 267 23.16 -16.71 4.97
N LEU A 268 24.18 -16.64 5.82
CA LEU A 268 25.56 -16.69 5.36
C LEU A 268 25.96 -18.07 4.82
N SER A 269 25.43 -19.14 5.40
CA SER A 269 25.72 -20.52 4.95
C SER A 269 25.11 -20.79 3.57
N LYS A 270 23.89 -20.32 3.33
CA LYS A 270 23.13 -20.52 2.09
C LYS A 270 23.43 -19.50 1.01
N ARG A 271 24.11 -18.40 1.35
CA ARG A 271 24.34 -17.25 0.46
C ARG A 271 23.05 -16.72 -0.17
N SER A 272 22.00 -16.64 0.64
CA SER A 272 20.70 -16.14 0.22
C SER A 272 20.18 -15.07 1.19
N LYS A 273 19.22 -14.28 0.74
CA LYS A 273 18.56 -13.27 1.55
C LYS A 273 17.05 -13.44 1.48
N THR A 274 16.36 -13.05 2.53
CA THR A 274 14.91 -12.95 2.58
C THR A 274 14.54 -11.54 2.97
N ALA A 275 13.73 -10.89 2.12
CA ALA A 275 13.18 -9.57 2.36
C ALA A 275 11.77 -9.73 2.98
N ILE A 276 11.51 -8.99 4.04
CA ILE A 276 10.25 -9.04 4.78
C ILE A 276 9.57 -7.69 4.61
N PHE A 277 8.50 -7.68 3.84
CA PHE A 277 7.62 -6.53 3.66
C PHE A 277 6.44 -6.65 4.62
N LYS A 278 5.78 -5.52 4.93
CA LYS A 278 4.58 -5.49 5.78
C LYS A 278 3.47 -6.45 5.33
N ASP A 279 3.35 -6.67 4.01
CA ASP A 279 2.28 -7.46 3.41
C ASP A 279 2.73 -8.85 2.89
N ARG A 280 4.05 -9.10 2.78
CA ARG A 280 4.58 -10.33 2.19
C ARG A 280 6.03 -10.60 2.54
N VAL A 281 6.43 -11.86 2.40
CA VAL A 281 7.83 -12.30 2.52
C VAL A 281 8.34 -12.76 1.16
N ILE A 282 9.52 -12.28 0.76
CA ILE A 282 10.17 -12.65 -0.49
C ILE A 282 11.49 -13.35 -0.18
N LYS A 283 11.51 -14.66 -0.41
CA LYS A 283 12.70 -15.51 -0.30
C LYS A 283 13.59 -15.34 -1.54
N ASP A 284 14.88 -15.61 -1.37
CA ASP A 284 15.90 -15.46 -2.41
C ASP A 284 15.91 -14.04 -3.03
N TRP A 285 15.75 -13.02 -2.18
CA TRP A 285 15.81 -11.62 -2.57
C TRP A 285 17.21 -11.28 -3.10
N ARG A 286 17.27 -10.78 -4.34
CA ARG A 286 18.50 -10.49 -5.09
C ARG A 286 18.57 -9.03 -5.46
#